data_AF-A0A7Y3J1L1-F1
#
_entry.id   AF-A0A7Y3J1L1-F1
#
_cell.length_a   1.000
_cell.length_b   1.000
_cell.length_c   1.000
_cell.angle_alpha   90.00
_cell.angle_beta   90.00
_cell.angle_gamma   90.00
#
_symmetry.space_group_name_H-M   'P 1'
#
loop_
_entity.id
_entity.type
_entity.pdbx_description
1 polymer ?
#
loop_
_entity_poly.entity_id
_entity_poly.type
_entity_poly.pdbx_seq_one_letter_code
_entity_poly.pdbx_strand_id
1 'polypeptide(L)'
;MKKWLGWMLAGGAVLLLLAGGLVWVVGHNDTGTIRANTLKLAADYGSHGDYQRALDLLDQLLIKNASDQQAMALRDKLLADQQTAEQNAKNQQMNALQSANSELRSSLNSLSQKFNTPSSSFGGDSAAQEAAQRRAEAQKAEALRLEREKAQEAHLSAAQRAKQKLIDQGIQLMNNGQYAQAREKFSQVLSQDPSNGEANIRLGENFFLENPGDPNARQKALDALSQGLSAAPRNAHGFAVRGDVYAESKNWPAAISDYQTSLRLDPNNSEVWYSLGKAYFISRRYQEAADAFKTSLRYDEKNPLTYNALGSSYAQLGNDHKAQEAFTRAVELKPGFALAHYQLGRTLANQGKLEAALRSFQKAAQLDPQSVTFAAGLGAAYYDLGRYKDAEAQYARSVVLNGSRADLVYNLSTCQLQLGEINQALDNAQKATSMDATVPEYFFNLGQCLEKVGSPDLAVSAYQTALQLKADYAAPRVQIALILEKKGDLDGAMTQLRRAYDSAPSNAAVVNNLGQVYLKKHLASEAIDFFHKALTHQNDTPDIRYNLALAYIAAGQKDLGLAVLEDLVKLFPHYWDGWYQLGSLQYDLGHNAEGKKTYEKLLTENPSYQHKAEIEAVLAK
;
A
#
# COMPACT_ATOMS: atom_id res chain seq x y z
N MET A 1 45.27 64.70 3.26
CA MET A 1 44.29 65.53 2.51
C MET A 1 42.89 64.99 2.79
N LYS A 2 42.04 65.92 3.26
CA LYS A 2 40.67 65.91 3.81
C LYS A 2 39.68 64.74 3.60
N LYS A 3 39.24 64.23 4.77
CA LYS A 3 37.86 64.07 5.32
C LYS A 3 37.14 62.70 5.34
N TRP A 4 37.09 62.22 6.59
CA TRP A 4 36.11 61.43 7.36
C TRP A 4 34.58 61.58 7.07
N LEU A 5 33.87 60.50 7.47
CA LEU A 5 32.45 60.26 7.84
C LEU A 5 31.33 60.00 6.81
N GLY A 6 30.61 58.89 7.05
CA GLY A 6 29.12 58.82 6.99
C GLY A 6 28.53 57.49 6.52
N TRP A 7 28.00 56.66 7.43
CA TRP A 7 27.16 55.49 7.13
C TRP A 7 25.77 55.89 6.58
N MET A 8 25.20 55.14 5.63
CA MET A 8 23.84 54.54 5.70
C MET A 8 23.37 53.89 4.38
N LEU A 9 22.87 52.65 4.54
CA LEU A 9 21.70 52.02 3.89
C LEU A 9 21.74 51.61 2.40
N ALA A 10 22.02 50.31 2.23
CA ALA A 10 21.05 49.28 1.85
C ALA A 10 20.37 49.33 0.46
N GLY A 11 20.48 48.20 -0.25
CA GLY A 11 19.37 47.76 -1.12
C GLY A 11 19.71 46.98 -2.38
N GLY A 12 20.55 45.95 -2.27
CA GLY A 12 20.49 44.70 -3.05
C GLY A 12 20.05 44.74 -4.52
N ALA A 13 21.04 44.74 -5.40
CA ALA A 13 20.90 44.48 -6.82
C ALA A 13 20.58 43.00 -7.12
N VAL A 14 19.72 42.86 -8.13
CA VAL A 14 19.40 41.68 -8.93
C VAL A 14 20.66 41.01 -9.50
N LEU A 15 20.71 39.66 -9.54
CA LEU A 15 21.20 38.90 -10.71
C LEU A 15 20.89 37.40 -10.63
N LEU A 16 20.52 36.89 -11.80
CA LEU A 16 20.01 35.56 -12.16
C LEU A 16 21.11 34.48 -12.21
N LEU A 17 20.76 33.22 -11.87
CA LEU A 17 20.59 32.09 -12.81
C LEU A 17 20.58 30.72 -12.10
N LEU A 18 19.56 29.93 -12.46
CA LEU A 18 19.47 28.47 -12.63
C LEU A 18 19.69 27.51 -11.44
N ALA A 19 18.86 26.46 -11.50
CA ALA A 19 18.89 25.17 -10.81
C ALA A 19 18.05 25.03 -9.52
N GLY A 20 17.10 24.08 -9.61
CA GLY A 20 16.57 23.19 -8.59
C GLY A 20 16.55 23.62 -7.12
N GLY A 21 15.35 23.57 -6.52
CA GLY A 21 15.24 23.41 -5.08
C GLY A 21 13.97 24.00 -4.51
N LEU A 22 13.04 23.13 -4.14
CA LEU A 22 12.13 23.40 -3.04
C LEU A 22 12.96 23.81 -1.81
N VAL A 23 12.79 25.05 -1.34
CA VAL A 23 13.02 25.38 0.06
C VAL A 23 11.70 25.87 0.61
N TRP A 24 11.06 24.97 1.37
CA TRP A 24 9.95 25.30 2.25
C TRP A 24 10.55 26.00 3.47
N VAL A 25 10.52 27.33 3.50
CA VAL A 25 10.78 28.08 4.73
C VAL A 25 9.48 28.17 5.51
N VAL A 26 9.41 27.40 6.60
CA VAL A 26 8.46 27.63 7.69
C VAL A 26 8.80 28.95 8.34
N GLY A 27 7.95 29.96 8.10
CA GLY A 27 7.95 31.22 8.82
C GLY A 27 6.50 31.69 8.92
N HIS A 28 6.02 31.91 10.15
CA HIS A 28 4.70 32.50 10.42
C HIS A 28 4.64 33.91 9.80
N ASN A 29 4.18 34.01 8.55
CA ASN A 29 3.99 35.28 7.87
C ASN A 29 2.54 35.44 7.44
N ASP A 30 1.97 36.56 7.86
CA ASP A 30 0.59 37.01 7.69
C ASP A 30 -0.04 36.56 6.36
N THR A 31 -1.14 35.83 6.47
CA THR A 31 -2.04 35.52 5.35
C THR A 31 -2.46 36.78 4.58
N GLY A 32 -2.51 37.94 5.25
CA GLY A 32 -2.76 39.25 4.65
C GLY A 32 -1.66 39.72 3.69
N THR A 33 -0.38 39.48 4.00
CA THR A 33 0.77 39.93 3.20
C THR A 33 0.96 39.09 1.95
N ILE A 34 0.75 37.77 2.05
CA ILE A 34 0.79 36.86 0.88
C ILE A 34 -0.34 37.18 -0.09
N ARG A 35 -1.55 37.42 0.42
CA ARG A 35 -2.71 37.83 -0.39
C ARG A 35 -2.42 39.13 -1.16
N ALA A 36 -1.95 40.17 -0.47
CA ALA A 36 -1.66 41.47 -1.09
C ALA A 36 -0.58 41.38 -2.18
N ASN A 37 0.49 40.61 -1.93
CA ASN A 37 1.54 40.39 -2.91
C ASN A 37 1.05 39.60 -4.13
N THR A 38 0.19 38.61 -3.91
CA THR A 38 -0.39 37.80 -5.00
C THR A 38 -1.31 38.63 -5.90
N LEU A 39 -2.16 39.49 -5.31
CA LEU A 39 -3.00 40.42 -6.09
C LEU A 39 -2.17 41.41 -6.91
N LYS A 40 -1.09 41.95 -6.33
CA LYS A 40 -0.20 42.89 -7.02
C LYS A 40 0.57 42.21 -8.17
N LEU A 41 1.04 40.99 -7.96
CA LEU A 41 1.74 40.20 -8.97
C LEU A 41 0.81 39.79 -10.12
N ALA A 42 -0.44 39.41 -9.81
CA ALA A 42 -1.45 39.13 -10.83
C ALA A 42 -1.77 40.37 -11.68
N ALA A 43 -1.91 41.54 -11.04
CA ALA A 43 -2.12 42.80 -11.76
C ALA A 43 -0.93 43.14 -12.68
N ASP A 44 0.30 42.92 -12.20
CA ASP A 44 1.53 43.16 -12.97
C ASP A 44 1.62 42.24 -14.20
N TYR A 45 1.41 40.93 -14.04
CA TYR A 45 1.35 39.99 -15.18
C TYR A 45 0.27 40.37 -16.20
N GLY A 46 -0.92 40.72 -15.72
CA GLY A 46 -2.02 41.17 -16.58
C GLY A 46 -1.67 42.43 -17.38
N SER A 47 -0.96 43.39 -16.77
CA SER A 47 -0.53 44.61 -17.47
C SER A 47 0.51 44.37 -18.57
N HIS A 48 1.25 43.26 -18.50
CA HIS A 48 2.22 42.83 -19.51
C HIS A 48 1.63 41.84 -20.53
N GLY A 49 0.32 41.59 -20.48
CA GLY A 49 -0.39 40.68 -21.40
C GLY A 49 -0.21 39.19 -21.09
N ASP A 50 0.40 38.83 -19.96
CA ASP A 50 0.55 37.45 -19.50
C ASP A 50 -0.69 37.02 -18.70
N TYR A 51 -1.85 37.08 -19.35
CA TYR A 51 -3.16 36.92 -18.73
C TYR A 51 -3.32 35.56 -18.04
N GLN A 52 -2.75 34.48 -18.60
CA GLN A 52 -2.87 33.15 -18.01
C GLN A 52 -2.21 33.05 -16.64
N ARG A 53 -0.95 33.54 -16.50
CA ARG A 53 -0.25 33.53 -15.21
C ARG A 53 -0.94 34.42 -14.18
N ALA A 54 -1.50 35.54 -14.61
CA ALA A 54 -2.27 36.42 -13.76
C ALA A 54 -3.53 35.73 -13.21
N LEU A 55 -4.28 35.02 -14.08
CA LEU A 55 -5.50 34.30 -13.70
C LEU A 55 -5.20 33.12 -12.76
N ASP A 56 -4.13 32.37 -13.00
CA ASP A 56 -3.73 31.24 -12.14
C ASP A 56 -3.42 31.70 -10.70
N LEU A 57 -2.80 32.87 -10.54
CA LEU A 57 -2.53 33.46 -9.21
C LEU A 57 -3.82 33.87 -8.49
N LEU A 58 -4.80 34.40 -9.23
CA LEU A 58 -6.10 34.80 -8.67
C LEU A 58 -6.96 33.60 -8.30
N ASP A 59 -6.93 32.53 -9.11
CA ASP A 59 -7.65 31.29 -8.82
C ASP A 59 -7.10 30.64 -7.54
N GLN A 60 -5.79 30.70 -7.28
CA GLN A 60 -5.22 30.24 -6.00
C GLN A 60 -5.75 31.01 -4.78
N LEU A 61 -6.01 32.31 -4.91
CA LEU A 61 -6.62 33.12 -3.84
C LEU A 61 -8.09 32.75 -3.65
N LEU A 62 -8.84 32.58 -4.74
CA LEU A 62 -10.27 32.27 -4.72
C LEU A 62 -10.56 30.84 -4.25
N ILE A 63 -9.66 29.89 -4.47
CA ILE A 63 -9.73 28.54 -3.89
C ILE A 63 -9.63 28.61 -2.35
N LYS A 64 -8.83 29.53 -1.81
CA LYS A 64 -8.66 29.71 -0.36
C LYS A 64 -9.78 30.56 0.26
N ASN A 65 -10.29 31.55 -0.47
CA ASN A 65 -11.43 32.36 -0.07
C ASN A 65 -12.27 32.74 -1.30
N ALA A 66 -13.34 31.99 -1.54
CA ALA A 66 -14.24 32.20 -2.67
C ALA A 66 -15.03 33.53 -2.60
N SER A 67 -15.04 34.21 -1.45
CA SER A 67 -15.72 35.50 -1.24
C SER A 67 -14.80 36.72 -1.38
N ASP A 68 -13.56 36.52 -1.86
CA ASP A 68 -12.59 37.60 -2.05
C ASP A 68 -12.99 38.52 -3.22
N GLN A 69 -13.72 39.59 -2.89
CA GLN A 69 -14.26 40.55 -3.85
C GLN A 69 -13.18 41.25 -4.70
N GLN A 70 -11.97 41.47 -4.15
CA GLN A 70 -10.89 42.12 -4.89
C GLN A 70 -10.26 41.18 -5.91
N ALA A 71 -10.07 39.91 -5.54
CA ALA A 71 -9.56 38.89 -6.46
C ALA A 71 -10.56 38.61 -7.59
N MET A 72 -11.85 38.54 -7.28
CA MET A 72 -12.92 38.39 -8.28
C MET A 72 -12.96 39.57 -9.26
N ALA A 73 -12.99 40.81 -8.75
CA ALA A 73 -13.06 42.00 -9.60
C ALA A 73 -11.84 42.14 -10.52
N LEU A 74 -10.64 41.80 -10.03
CA LEU A 74 -9.43 41.81 -10.84
C LEU A 74 -9.44 40.70 -11.90
N ARG A 75 -9.93 39.50 -11.55
CA ARG A 75 -10.08 38.37 -12.48
C ARG A 75 -11.03 38.70 -13.62
N ASP A 76 -12.19 39.27 -13.31
CA ASP A 76 -13.18 39.66 -14.32
C ASP A 76 -12.64 40.75 -15.25
N LYS A 77 -11.92 41.73 -14.69
CA LYS A 77 -11.24 42.77 -15.48
C LYS A 77 -10.20 42.16 -16.43
N LEU A 78 -9.35 41.25 -15.94
CA LEU A 78 -8.31 40.64 -16.77
C LEU A 78 -8.87 39.73 -17.86
N LEU A 79 -9.98 39.04 -17.61
CA LEU A 79 -10.69 38.27 -18.64
C LEU A 79 -11.25 39.19 -19.74
N ALA A 80 -11.80 40.36 -19.37
CA ALA A 80 -12.28 41.35 -20.34
C ALA A 80 -11.13 41.99 -21.14
N ASP A 81 -10.01 42.29 -20.48
CA ASP A 81 -8.80 42.82 -21.12
C ASP A 81 -8.19 41.79 -22.09
N GLN A 82 -8.15 40.50 -21.72
CA GLN A 82 -7.71 39.40 -22.58
C GLN A 82 -8.57 39.29 -23.84
N GLN A 83 -9.91 39.28 -23.67
CA GLN A 83 -10.83 39.21 -24.81
C GLN A 83 -10.67 40.42 -25.75
N THR A 84 -10.46 41.61 -25.18
CA THR A 84 -10.23 42.83 -25.96
C THR A 84 -8.89 42.77 -26.72
N ALA A 85 -7.83 42.28 -26.07
CA ALA A 85 -6.52 42.09 -26.69
C ALA A 85 -6.57 41.06 -27.83
N GLU A 86 -7.26 39.93 -27.62
CA GLU A 86 -7.47 38.92 -28.66
C GLU A 86 -8.28 39.46 -29.84
N GLN A 87 -9.33 40.26 -29.57
CA GLN A 87 -10.13 40.87 -30.61
C GLN A 87 -9.34 41.93 -31.40
N ASN A 88 -8.51 42.72 -30.71
CA ASN A 88 -7.62 43.70 -31.35
C ASN A 88 -6.53 43.02 -32.19
N ALA A 89 -5.96 41.91 -31.71
CA ALA A 89 -5.01 41.10 -32.48
C ALA A 89 -5.68 40.52 -33.74
N LYS A 90 -6.91 40.01 -33.63
CA LYS A 90 -7.71 39.56 -34.78
C LYS A 90 -7.98 40.70 -35.77
N ASN A 91 -8.37 41.88 -35.28
CA ASN A 91 -8.61 43.05 -36.13
C ASN A 91 -7.33 43.54 -36.82
N GLN A 92 -6.20 43.54 -36.13
CA GLN A 92 -4.90 43.87 -36.73
C GLN A 92 -4.48 42.86 -37.78
N GLN A 93 -4.69 41.56 -37.53
CA GLN A 93 -4.44 40.51 -38.51
C GLN A 93 -5.36 40.66 -39.73
N MET A 94 -6.63 41.01 -39.54
CA MET A 94 -7.57 41.30 -40.62
C MET A 94 -7.17 42.54 -41.43
N ASN A 95 -6.69 43.60 -40.77
CA ASN A 95 -6.19 44.80 -41.45
C ASN A 95 -4.89 44.50 -42.22
N ALA A 96 -3.98 43.69 -41.66
CA ALA A 96 -2.78 43.25 -42.37
C ALA A 96 -3.12 42.41 -43.61
N LEU A 97 -4.13 41.53 -43.51
CA LEU A 97 -4.67 40.77 -44.64
C LEU A 97 -5.33 41.67 -45.69
N GLN A 98 -6.02 42.74 -45.27
CA GLN A 98 -6.59 43.73 -46.19
C GLN A 98 -5.52 44.55 -46.91
N SER A 99 -4.47 44.98 -46.21
CA SER A 99 -3.33 45.68 -46.78
C SER A 99 -2.57 44.81 -47.77
N ALA A 100 -2.28 43.55 -47.41
CA ALA A 100 -1.66 42.58 -48.32
C ALA A 100 -2.53 42.35 -49.58
N ASN A 101 -3.86 42.28 -49.43
CA ASN A 101 -4.79 42.22 -50.56
C ASN A 101 -4.77 43.49 -51.43
N SER A 102 -4.58 44.66 -50.82
CA SER A 102 -4.49 45.94 -51.55
C SER A 102 -3.20 46.05 -52.36
N GLU A 103 -2.06 45.59 -51.82
CA GLU A 103 -0.77 45.51 -52.53
C GLU A 103 -0.80 44.47 -53.65
N LEU A 104 -1.50 43.36 -53.44
CA LEU A 104 -1.73 42.36 -54.49
C LEU A 104 -2.59 42.94 -55.61
N ARG A 105 -3.61 43.75 -55.28
CA ARG A 105 -4.46 44.47 -56.26
C ARG A 105 -3.67 45.52 -57.04
N SER A 106 -2.79 46.30 -56.41
CA SER A 106 -1.94 47.26 -57.13
C SER A 106 -0.94 46.54 -58.05
N SER A 107 -0.43 45.39 -57.62
CA SER A 107 0.44 44.54 -58.44
C SER A 107 -0.30 43.93 -59.63
N LEU A 108 -1.56 43.51 -59.44
CA LEU A 108 -2.43 43.03 -60.52
C LEU A 108 -2.83 44.15 -61.49
N ASN A 109 -3.12 45.36 -61.00
CA ASN A 109 -3.45 46.50 -61.83
C ASN A 109 -2.25 46.97 -62.68
N SER A 110 -1.04 46.92 -62.13
CA SER A 110 0.19 47.22 -62.89
C SER A 110 0.51 46.14 -63.93
N LEU A 111 0.20 44.86 -63.65
CA LEU A 111 0.21 43.81 -64.67
C LEU A 111 -0.85 44.03 -65.75
N SER A 112 -2.10 44.37 -65.37
CA SER A 112 -3.20 44.63 -66.29
C SER A 112 -2.93 45.84 -67.19
N GLN A 113 -2.27 46.89 -66.68
CA GLN A 113 -1.84 48.04 -67.48
C GLN A 113 -0.74 47.69 -68.50
N LYS A 114 0.07 46.66 -68.25
CA LYS A 114 1.01 46.14 -69.26
C LYS A 114 0.32 45.37 -70.40
N PHE A 115 -0.94 44.97 -70.22
CA PHE A 115 -1.71 44.22 -71.22
C PHE A 115 -2.86 45.00 -71.88
N ASN A 116 -3.17 46.22 -71.41
CA ASN A 116 -4.22 47.07 -71.99
C ASN A 116 -3.61 48.21 -72.82
N THR A 117 -3.44 47.97 -74.11
CA THR A 117 -3.49 49.03 -75.13
C THR A 117 -4.82 48.92 -75.88
N PRO A 118 -5.68 49.95 -75.82
CA PRO A 118 -6.76 50.04 -76.80
C PRO A 118 -6.75 51.35 -77.60
N SER A 119 -6.95 51.16 -78.89
CA SER A 119 -7.28 52.10 -79.95
C SER A 119 -8.59 52.88 -79.73
N SER A 120 -8.52 54.19 -79.98
CA SER A 120 -9.50 55.16 -80.52
C SER A 120 -11.04 55.02 -80.32
N SER A 121 -11.57 55.98 -79.53
CA SER A 121 -12.70 56.93 -79.73
C SER A 121 -14.20 56.56 -79.90
N PHE A 122 -15.03 57.48 -79.35
CA PHE A 122 -16.51 57.71 -79.38
C PHE A 122 -17.32 56.99 -78.28
N GLY A 123 -18.21 57.58 -77.46
CA GLY A 123 -18.72 58.93 -77.25
C GLY A 123 -20.16 58.86 -76.69
N GLY A 124 -20.40 59.32 -75.44
CA GLY A 124 -21.74 59.48 -74.82
C GLY A 124 -22.22 58.30 -73.94
N ASP A 125 -22.59 58.57 -72.68
CA ASP A 125 -23.08 57.65 -71.61
C ASP A 125 -22.10 56.63 -71.00
N SER A 126 -20.80 56.86 -71.10
CA SER A 126 -19.76 55.91 -70.62
C SER A 126 -19.67 55.79 -69.09
N ALA A 127 -20.00 56.82 -68.31
CA ALA A 127 -19.75 56.82 -66.87
C ALA A 127 -20.68 55.88 -66.09
N ALA A 128 -21.95 55.75 -66.50
CA ALA A 128 -22.91 54.86 -65.87
C ALA A 128 -22.65 53.39 -66.23
N GLN A 129 -22.25 53.11 -67.48
CA GLN A 129 -21.83 51.77 -67.92
C GLN A 129 -20.50 51.35 -67.28
N GLU A 130 -19.50 52.24 -67.18
CA GLU A 130 -18.26 51.97 -66.44
C GLU A 130 -18.52 51.73 -64.95
N ALA A 131 -19.42 52.50 -64.32
CA ALA A 131 -19.77 52.30 -62.92
C ALA A 131 -20.51 50.96 -62.69
N ALA A 132 -21.40 50.58 -63.60
CA ALA A 132 -22.07 49.27 -63.57
C ALA A 132 -21.08 48.13 -63.79
N GLN A 133 -20.14 48.27 -64.71
CA GLN A 133 -19.11 47.28 -65.00
C GLN A 133 -18.13 47.13 -63.82
N ARG A 134 -17.68 48.23 -63.22
CA ARG A 134 -16.84 48.20 -62.00
C ARG A 134 -17.56 47.57 -60.81
N ARG A 135 -18.88 47.79 -60.65
CA ARG A 135 -19.69 47.12 -59.63
C ARG A 135 -19.80 45.61 -59.88
N ALA A 136 -20.02 45.20 -61.13
CA ALA A 136 -20.07 43.79 -61.51
C ALA A 136 -18.71 43.09 -61.32
N GLU A 137 -17.62 43.76 -61.67
CA GLU A 137 -16.25 43.26 -61.45
C GLU A 137 -15.90 43.17 -59.96
N ALA A 138 -16.32 44.14 -59.15
CA ALA A 138 -16.14 44.11 -57.70
C ALA A 138 -16.94 42.96 -57.05
N GLN A 139 -18.19 42.75 -57.46
CA GLN A 139 -19.02 41.63 -57.00
C GLN A 139 -18.41 40.28 -57.41
N LYS A 140 -17.88 40.16 -58.63
CA LYS A 140 -17.19 38.94 -59.10
C LYS A 140 -15.90 38.69 -58.31
N ALA A 141 -15.13 39.73 -58.01
CA ALA A 141 -13.92 39.61 -57.20
C ALA A 141 -14.21 39.21 -55.75
N GLU A 142 -15.31 39.70 -55.17
CA GLU A 142 -15.76 39.31 -53.84
C GLU A 142 -16.28 37.86 -53.79
N ALA A 143 -17.04 37.43 -54.80
CA ALA A 143 -17.47 36.03 -54.94
C ALA A 143 -16.26 35.08 -55.04
N LEU A 144 -15.25 35.43 -55.83
CA LEU A 144 -14.02 34.64 -55.97
C LEU A 144 -13.20 34.61 -54.66
N ARG A 145 -13.22 35.70 -53.87
CA ARG A 145 -12.58 35.74 -52.55
C ARG A 145 -13.24 34.76 -51.59
N LEU A 146 -14.57 34.81 -51.48
CA LEU A 146 -15.36 33.90 -50.63
C LEU A 146 -15.18 32.43 -51.04
N GLU A 147 -15.09 32.15 -52.34
CA GLU A 147 -14.84 30.80 -52.84
C GLU A 147 -13.44 30.30 -52.47
N ARG A 148 -12.41 31.17 -52.55
CA ARG A 148 -11.04 30.84 -52.12
C ARG A 148 -10.93 30.63 -50.62
N GLU A 149 -11.60 31.44 -49.81
CA GLU A 149 -11.65 31.27 -48.35
C GLU A 149 -12.28 29.93 -47.98
N LYS A 150 -13.43 29.58 -48.57
CA LYS A 150 -14.06 28.26 -48.40
C LYS A 150 -13.17 27.11 -48.86
N ALA A 151 -12.47 27.26 -49.99
CA ALA A 151 -11.53 26.25 -50.48
C ALA A 151 -10.35 26.06 -49.53
N GLN A 152 -9.86 27.14 -48.92
CA GLN A 152 -8.77 27.12 -47.95
C GLN A 152 -9.19 26.45 -46.63
N GLU A 153 -10.38 26.78 -46.10
CA GLU A 153 -10.96 26.10 -44.93
C GLU A 153 -11.19 24.61 -45.20
N ALA A 154 -11.73 24.26 -46.37
CA ALA A 154 -11.90 22.86 -46.77
C ALA A 154 -10.56 22.13 -46.83
N HIS A 155 -9.52 22.76 -47.39
CA HIS A 155 -8.18 22.20 -47.45
C HIS A 155 -7.56 22.01 -46.05
N LEU A 156 -7.67 22.99 -45.15
CA LEU A 156 -7.24 22.88 -43.76
C LEU A 156 -7.95 21.71 -43.05
N SER A 157 -9.26 21.59 -43.24
CA SER A 157 -10.04 20.48 -42.66
C SER A 157 -9.63 19.11 -43.22
N ALA A 158 -9.30 19.04 -44.51
CA ALA A 158 -8.83 17.82 -45.16
C ALA A 158 -7.44 17.42 -44.66
N ALA A 159 -6.52 18.39 -44.49
CA ALA A 159 -5.21 18.16 -43.92
C ALA A 159 -5.30 17.63 -42.47
N GLN A 160 -6.22 18.17 -41.67
CA GLN A 160 -6.46 17.72 -40.31
C GLN A 160 -7.01 16.28 -40.26
N ARG A 161 -7.94 15.93 -41.17
CA ARG A 161 -8.45 14.56 -41.32
C ARG A 161 -7.36 13.59 -41.77
N ALA A 162 -6.45 14.01 -42.66
CA ALA A 162 -5.33 13.19 -43.11
C ALA A 162 -4.37 12.88 -41.95
N LYS A 163 -4.03 13.87 -41.12
CA LYS A 163 -3.24 13.66 -39.89
C LYS A 163 -3.93 12.70 -38.92
N GLN A 164 -5.23 12.88 -38.67
CA GLN A 164 -5.99 11.99 -37.78
C GLN A 164 -5.98 10.55 -38.29
N LYS A 165 -6.17 10.34 -39.59
CA LYS A 165 -6.10 9.01 -40.21
C LYS A 165 -4.75 8.33 -39.98
N LEU A 166 -3.64 9.08 -40.05
CA LEU A 166 -2.31 8.54 -39.75
C LEU A 166 -2.16 8.16 -38.27
N ILE A 167 -2.70 8.99 -37.36
CA ILE A 167 -2.75 8.68 -35.93
C ILE A 167 -3.53 7.39 -35.69
N ASP A 168 -4.73 7.26 -36.26
CA ASP A 168 -5.58 6.08 -36.10
C ASP A 168 -4.89 4.81 -36.64
N GLN A 169 -4.22 4.90 -37.78
CA GLN A 169 -3.38 3.82 -38.31
C GLN A 169 -2.24 3.46 -37.36
N GLY A 170 -1.57 4.47 -36.80
CA GLY A 170 -0.52 4.25 -35.80
C GLY A 170 -1.04 3.55 -34.54
N ILE A 171 -2.21 3.93 -34.04
CA ILE A 171 -2.87 3.28 -32.89
C ILE A 171 -3.19 1.81 -33.21
N GLN A 172 -3.75 1.52 -34.40
CA GLN A 172 -4.03 0.14 -34.82
C GLN A 172 -2.76 -0.71 -34.89
N LEU A 173 -1.69 -0.17 -35.50
CA LEU A 173 -0.39 -0.84 -35.58
C LEU A 173 0.19 -1.10 -34.18
N MET A 174 0.08 -0.13 -33.27
CA MET A 174 0.53 -0.24 -31.88
C MET A 174 -0.24 -1.33 -31.13
N ASN A 175 -1.57 -1.39 -31.29
CA ASN A 175 -2.41 -2.42 -30.69
C ASN A 175 -2.10 -3.83 -31.24
N ASN A 176 -1.57 -3.92 -32.46
CA ASN A 176 -1.10 -5.17 -33.07
C ASN A 176 0.35 -5.52 -32.68
N GLY A 177 0.99 -4.76 -31.80
CA GLY A 177 2.39 -4.95 -31.39
C GLY A 177 3.42 -4.51 -32.45
N GLN A 178 2.99 -3.84 -33.53
CA GLN A 178 3.85 -3.37 -34.61
C GLN A 178 4.42 -1.97 -34.28
N TYR A 179 5.16 -1.89 -33.17
CA TYR A 179 5.59 -0.61 -32.57
C TYR A 179 6.40 0.27 -33.53
N ALA A 180 7.35 -0.30 -34.27
CA ALA A 180 8.18 0.45 -35.21
C ALA A 180 7.35 1.11 -36.34
N GLN A 181 6.38 0.39 -36.91
CA GLN A 181 5.50 0.92 -37.97
C GLN A 181 4.55 1.98 -37.41
N ALA A 182 4.04 1.77 -36.19
CA ALA A 182 3.23 2.76 -35.50
C ALA A 182 4.01 4.06 -35.25
N ARG A 183 5.26 3.98 -34.79
CA ARG A 183 6.13 5.16 -34.64
C ARG A 183 6.30 5.91 -35.94
N GLU A 184 6.50 5.19 -37.05
CA GLU A 184 6.63 5.82 -38.35
C GLU A 184 5.39 6.68 -38.68
N LYS A 185 4.17 6.18 -38.41
CA LYS A 185 2.93 6.94 -38.61
C LYS A 185 2.85 8.18 -37.73
N PHE A 186 3.19 8.08 -36.45
CA PHE A 186 3.22 9.23 -35.55
C PHE A 186 4.30 10.25 -35.97
N SER A 187 5.49 9.79 -36.33
CA SER A 187 6.58 10.64 -36.83
C SER A 187 6.23 11.34 -38.15
N GLN A 188 5.46 10.69 -39.04
CA GLN A 188 4.95 11.35 -40.25
C GLN A 188 4.06 12.54 -39.91
N VAL A 189 3.16 12.41 -38.92
CA VAL A 189 2.33 13.52 -38.44
C VAL A 189 3.20 14.62 -37.83
N LEU A 190 4.16 14.25 -36.97
CA LEU A 190 5.05 15.19 -36.29
C LEU A 190 6.02 15.89 -37.24
N SER A 191 6.36 15.30 -38.38
CA SER A 191 7.15 15.96 -39.43
C SER A 191 6.38 17.11 -40.11
N GLN A 192 5.05 17.02 -40.14
CA GLN A 192 4.17 18.05 -40.71
C GLN A 192 3.73 19.06 -39.64
N ASP A 193 3.69 18.63 -38.37
CA ASP A 193 3.18 19.39 -37.24
C ASP A 193 3.83 18.91 -35.95
N PRO A 194 5.02 19.45 -35.62
CA PRO A 194 5.79 19.03 -34.44
C PRO A 194 5.03 19.25 -33.12
N SER A 195 4.11 20.21 -33.11
CA SER A 195 3.27 20.56 -31.97
C SER A 195 2.00 19.71 -31.83
N ASN A 196 1.79 18.71 -32.69
CA ASN A 196 0.59 17.88 -32.62
C ASN A 196 0.54 17.08 -31.30
N GLY A 197 -0.34 17.50 -30.39
CA GLY A 197 -0.39 16.96 -29.03
C GLY A 197 -0.73 15.47 -28.99
N GLU A 198 -1.74 15.05 -29.77
CA GLU A 198 -2.16 13.64 -29.83
C GLU A 198 -1.06 12.75 -30.40
N ALA A 199 -0.42 13.14 -31.50
CA ALA A 199 0.66 12.35 -32.10
C ALA A 199 1.86 12.20 -31.14
N ASN A 200 2.21 13.25 -30.39
CA ASN A 200 3.26 13.17 -29.36
C ASN A 200 2.87 12.24 -28.20
N ILE A 201 1.61 12.30 -27.73
CA ILE A 201 1.09 11.40 -26.70
C ILE A 201 1.17 9.95 -27.17
N ARG A 202 0.70 9.65 -28.39
CA ARG A 202 0.75 8.29 -28.96
C ARG A 202 2.16 7.81 -29.23
N LEU A 203 3.07 8.71 -29.62
CA LEU A 203 4.49 8.38 -29.77
C LEU A 203 5.11 7.99 -28.41
N GLY A 204 4.79 8.74 -27.35
CA GLY A 204 5.27 8.42 -26.01
C GLY A 204 4.69 7.10 -25.47
N GLU A 205 3.40 6.88 -25.66
CA GLU A 205 2.72 5.61 -25.38
C GLU A 205 3.38 4.44 -26.11
N ASN A 206 3.70 4.62 -27.39
CA ASN A 206 4.37 3.61 -28.20
C ASN A 206 5.76 3.23 -27.65
N PHE A 207 6.58 4.22 -27.28
CA PHE A 207 7.90 3.95 -26.67
C PHE A 207 7.76 3.17 -25.37
N PHE A 208 6.76 3.50 -24.54
CA PHE A 208 6.52 2.81 -23.29
C PHE A 208 6.07 1.36 -23.52
N LEU A 209 5.08 1.14 -24.40
CA LEU A 209 4.52 -0.19 -24.64
C LEU A 209 5.50 -1.16 -25.30
N GLU A 210 6.43 -0.68 -26.14
CA GLU A 210 7.45 -1.55 -26.77
C GLU A 210 8.40 -2.17 -25.74
N ASN A 211 8.83 -1.38 -24.74
CA ASN A 211 9.74 -1.87 -23.72
C ASN A 211 9.59 -1.07 -22.39
N PRO A 212 8.59 -1.39 -21.56
CA PRO A 212 8.34 -0.69 -20.30
C PRO A 212 9.53 -0.75 -19.33
N GLY A 213 10.29 -1.85 -19.38
CA GLY A 213 11.43 -2.13 -18.50
C GLY A 213 12.69 -1.33 -18.82
N ASP A 214 12.85 -0.82 -20.05
CA ASP A 214 14.02 -0.04 -20.47
C ASP A 214 13.95 1.42 -19.98
N PRO A 215 14.90 1.88 -19.13
CA PRO A 215 14.96 3.27 -18.69
C PRO A 215 15.03 4.29 -19.83
N ASN A 216 15.70 3.97 -20.94
CA ASN A 216 15.82 4.88 -22.08
C ASN A 216 14.49 5.01 -22.83
N ALA A 217 13.75 3.91 -22.98
CA ALA A 217 12.41 3.91 -23.56
C ALA A 217 11.44 4.72 -22.68
N ARG A 218 11.49 4.54 -21.35
CA ARG A 218 10.71 5.36 -20.42
C ARG A 218 11.04 6.85 -20.50
N GLN A 219 12.32 7.22 -20.63
CA GLN A 219 12.69 8.63 -20.79
C GLN A 219 12.13 9.23 -22.08
N LYS A 220 12.28 8.53 -23.22
CA LYS A 220 11.68 8.97 -24.50
C LYS A 220 10.17 9.10 -24.41
N ALA A 221 9.51 8.17 -23.71
CA ALA A 221 8.08 8.24 -23.45
C ALA A 221 7.71 9.49 -22.65
N LEU A 222 8.41 9.78 -21.55
CA LEU A 222 8.19 10.97 -20.72
C LEU A 222 8.39 12.27 -21.51
N ASP A 223 9.43 12.35 -22.34
CA ASP A 223 9.72 13.52 -23.15
C ASP A 223 8.59 13.79 -24.16
N ALA A 224 8.19 12.76 -24.91
CA ALA A 224 7.09 12.85 -25.89
C ALA A 224 5.74 13.14 -25.21
N LEU A 225 5.42 12.46 -24.11
CA LEU A 225 4.18 12.71 -23.36
C LEU A 225 4.13 14.13 -22.77
N SER A 226 5.26 14.65 -22.29
CA SER A 226 5.32 16.00 -21.74
C SER A 226 5.15 17.06 -22.84
N GLN A 227 5.77 16.86 -24.01
CA GLN A 227 5.53 17.70 -25.18
C GLN A 227 4.07 17.63 -25.63
N GLY A 228 3.51 16.42 -25.74
CA GLY A 228 2.13 16.22 -26.16
C GLY A 228 1.10 16.84 -25.21
N LEU A 229 1.28 16.67 -23.89
CA LEU A 229 0.41 17.24 -22.87
C LEU A 229 0.55 18.76 -22.74
N SER A 230 1.70 19.34 -23.11
CA SER A 230 1.84 20.80 -23.19
C SER A 230 0.99 21.40 -24.33
N ALA A 231 0.85 20.67 -25.45
CA ALA A 231 0.00 21.06 -26.57
C ALA A 231 -1.47 20.66 -26.40
N ALA A 232 -1.75 19.61 -25.62
CA ALA A 232 -3.09 19.09 -25.36
C ALA A 232 -3.34 18.89 -23.84
N PRO A 233 -3.48 19.97 -23.06
CA PRO A 233 -3.55 19.92 -21.59
C PRO A 233 -4.85 19.31 -21.03
N ARG A 234 -5.83 19.01 -21.88
CA ARG A 234 -7.11 18.37 -21.50
C ARG A 234 -7.20 16.91 -21.98
N ASN A 235 -6.07 16.28 -22.27
CA ASN A 235 -6.03 14.88 -22.72
C ASN A 235 -5.91 13.93 -21.51
N ALA A 236 -7.03 13.36 -21.08
CA ALA A 236 -7.08 12.44 -19.93
C ALA A 236 -6.20 11.20 -20.14
N HIS A 237 -6.19 10.64 -21.36
CA HIS A 237 -5.41 9.46 -21.72
C HIS A 237 -3.90 9.71 -21.59
N GLY A 238 -3.40 10.84 -22.09
CA GLY A 238 -1.99 11.18 -21.99
C GLY A 238 -1.49 11.28 -20.55
N PHE A 239 -2.31 11.84 -19.65
CA PHE A 239 -1.99 11.84 -18.21
C PHE A 239 -2.00 10.41 -17.63
N ALA A 240 -2.95 9.56 -18.00
CA ALA A 240 -2.96 8.16 -17.55
C ALA A 240 -1.69 7.42 -17.98
N VAL A 241 -1.32 7.50 -19.26
CA VAL A 241 -0.11 6.86 -19.80
C VAL A 241 1.15 7.40 -19.12
N ARG A 242 1.28 8.71 -18.93
CA ARG A 242 2.44 9.28 -18.23
C ARG A 242 2.49 8.84 -16.76
N GLY A 243 1.33 8.72 -16.13
CA GLY A 243 1.18 8.10 -14.81
C GLY A 243 1.72 6.66 -14.77
N ASP A 244 1.40 5.84 -15.79
CA ASP A 244 1.91 4.47 -15.91
C ASP A 244 3.43 4.42 -16.09
N VAL A 245 4.00 5.33 -16.89
CA VAL A 245 5.46 5.44 -17.05
C VAL A 245 6.15 5.82 -15.73
N TYR A 246 5.54 6.73 -14.96
CA TYR A 246 6.05 7.07 -13.62
C TYR A 246 5.91 5.91 -12.64
N ALA A 247 4.81 5.16 -12.68
CA ALA A 247 4.58 3.99 -11.83
C ALA A 247 5.61 2.89 -12.10
N GLU A 248 5.91 2.60 -13.38
CA GLU A 248 6.95 1.64 -13.76
C GLU A 248 8.35 2.11 -13.31
N SER A 249 8.58 3.43 -13.34
CA SER A 249 9.79 4.05 -12.79
C SER A 249 9.79 4.15 -11.25
N LYS A 250 8.76 3.61 -10.57
CA LYS A 250 8.54 3.68 -9.11
C LYS A 250 8.45 5.11 -8.56
N ASN A 251 8.20 6.10 -9.41
CA ASN A 251 7.94 7.48 -9.01
C ASN A 251 6.45 7.64 -8.67
N TRP A 252 6.06 7.04 -7.53
CA TRP A 252 4.67 7.02 -7.08
C TRP A 252 4.04 8.41 -6.89
N PRO A 253 4.74 9.44 -6.37
CA PRO A 253 4.17 10.78 -6.25
C PRO A 253 3.75 11.38 -7.60
N ALA A 254 4.61 11.27 -8.62
CA ALA A 254 4.29 11.77 -9.96
C ALA A 254 3.16 10.96 -10.61
N ALA A 255 3.19 9.62 -10.47
CA ALA A 255 2.14 8.74 -10.96
C ALA A 255 0.76 9.10 -10.37
N ILE A 256 0.68 9.28 -9.04
CA ILE A 256 -0.54 9.68 -8.34
C ILE A 256 -1.07 11.02 -8.87
N SER A 257 -0.20 12.02 -9.03
CA SER A 257 -0.60 13.35 -9.54
C SER A 257 -1.18 13.27 -10.96
N ASP A 258 -0.55 12.49 -11.83
CA ASP A 258 -1.00 12.32 -13.21
C ASP A 258 -2.31 11.52 -13.28
N TYR A 259 -2.45 10.44 -12.53
CA TYR A 259 -3.72 9.70 -12.44
C TYR A 259 -4.86 10.56 -11.90
N GLN A 260 -4.63 11.37 -10.86
CA GLN A 260 -5.62 12.32 -10.35
C GLN A 260 -6.01 13.36 -11.41
N THR A 261 -5.05 13.81 -12.22
CA THR A 261 -5.33 14.75 -13.31
C THR A 261 -6.13 14.11 -14.44
N SER A 262 -5.77 12.89 -14.82
CA SER A 262 -6.53 12.07 -15.76
C SER A 262 -7.98 11.89 -15.29
N LEU A 263 -8.19 11.52 -14.03
CA LEU A 263 -9.52 11.29 -13.44
C LEU A 263 -10.34 12.56 -13.21
N ARG A 264 -9.71 13.75 -13.13
CA ARG A 264 -10.43 15.03 -13.18
C ARG A 264 -11.00 15.32 -14.56
N LEU A 265 -10.34 14.84 -15.62
CA LEU A 265 -10.75 15.02 -17.01
C LEU A 265 -11.72 13.93 -17.46
N ASP A 266 -11.52 12.69 -17.01
CA ASP A 266 -12.39 11.53 -17.24
C ASP A 266 -12.61 10.74 -15.93
N PRO A 267 -13.63 11.09 -15.13
CA PRO A 267 -13.86 10.48 -13.82
C PRO A 267 -14.41 9.05 -13.87
N ASN A 268 -14.80 8.56 -15.05
CA ASN A 268 -15.48 7.28 -15.21
C ASN A 268 -14.54 6.13 -15.59
N ASN A 269 -13.24 6.41 -15.72
CA ASN A 269 -12.25 5.42 -16.14
C ASN A 269 -11.88 4.47 -14.98
N SER A 270 -12.46 3.26 -14.99
CA SER A 270 -12.23 2.24 -13.96
C SER A 270 -10.79 1.76 -13.88
N GLU A 271 -10.07 1.70 -15.01
CA GLU A 271 -8.68 1.25 -15.09
C GLU A 271 -7.75 2.27 -14.43
N VAL A 272 -7.95 3.57 -14.66
CA VAL A 272 -7.15 4.62 -14.02
C VAL A 272 -7.44 4.70 -12.52
N TRP A 273 -8.70 4.51 -12.09
CA TRP A 273 -9.02 4.36 -10.66
C TRP A 273 -8.31 3.16 -10.03
N TYR A 274 -8.21 2.04 -10.74
CA TYR A 274 -7.46 0.87 -10.29
C TYR A 274 -5.95 1.15 -10.20
N SER A 275 -5.36 1.80 -11.19
CA SER A 275 -3.94 2.21 -11.18
C SER A 275 -3.63 3.20 -10.06
N LEU A 276 -4.51 4.18 -9.82
CA LEU A 276 -4.40 5.10 -8.69
C LEU A 276 -4.46 4.35 -7.36
N GLY A 277 -5.39 3.40 -7.21
CA GLY A 277 -5.50 2.56 -6.01
C GLY A 277 -4.23 1.74 -5.76
N LYS A 278 -3.64 1.15 -6.81
CA LYS A 278 -2.35 0.45 -6.72
C LYS A 278 -1.22 1.37 -6.27
N ALA A 279 -1.13 2.58 -6.84
CA ALA A 279 -0.11 3.54 -6.47
C ALA A 279 -0.23 3.98 -5.00
N TYR A 280 -1.46 4.18 -4.51
CA TYR A 280 -1.71 4.43 -3.08
C TYR A 280 -1.32 3.23 -2.20
N PHE A 281 -1.67 2.01 -2.60
CA PHE A 281 -1.36 0.80 -1.84
C PHE A 281 0.15 0.62 -1.66
N ILE A 282 0.93 0.76 -2.74
CA ILE A 282 2.39 0.65 -2.70
C ILE A 282 3.01 1.77 -1.85
N SER A 283 2.41 2.97 -1.89
CA SER A 283 2.78 4.11 -1.04
C SER A 283 2.30 3.96 0.41
N ARG A 284 1.76 2.81 0.81
CA ARG A 284 1.18 2.50 2.15
C ARG A 284 0.01 3.41 2.57
N ARG A 285 -0.63 4.06 1.60
CA ARG A 285 -1.82 4.90 1.77
C ARG A 285 -3.07 4.02 1.62
N TYR A 286 -3.25 3.08 2.54
CA TYR A 286 -4.20 1.98 2.38
C TYR A 286 -5.67 2.43 2.36
N GLN A 287 -6.01 3.49 3.10
CA GLN A 287 -7.36 4.04 3.10
C GLN A 287 -7.70 4.65 1.74
N GLU A 288 -6.82 5.50 1.18
CA GLU A 288 -7.02 6.07 -0.15
C GLU A 288 -7.00 4.99 -1.24
N ALA A 289 -6.19 3.94 -1.08
CA ALA A 289 -6.21 2.78 -1.97
C ALA A 289 -7.58 2.09 -1.97
N ALA A 290 -8.15 1.83 -0.80
CA ALA A 290 -9.48 1.23 -0.69
C ALA A 290 -10.56 2.12 -1.32
N ASP A 291 -10.48 3.44 -1.14
CA ASP A 291 -11.43 4.39 -1.73
C ASP A 291 -11.34 4.45 -3.27
N ALA A 292 -10.13 4.45 -3.81
CA ALA A 292 -9.88 4.37 -5.25
C ALA A 292 -10.38 3.03 -5.84
N PHE A 293 -10.10 1.89 -5.20
CA PHE A 293 -10.59 0.58 -5.67
C PHE A 293 -12.12 0.46 -5.61
N LYS A 294 -12.78 0.97 -4.56
CA LYS A 294 -14.25 1.04 -4.53
C LYS A 294 -14.80 1.89 -5.68
N THR A 295 -14.15 3.00 -6.00
CA THR A 295 -14.56 3.86 -7.11
C THR A 295 -14.33 3.18 -8.46
N SER A 296 -13.23 2.46 -8.63
CA SER A 296 -13.00 1.58 -9.80
C SER A 296 -14.14 0.57 -9.96
N LEU A 297 -14.53 -0.12 -8.88
CA LEU A 297 -15.64 -1.09 -8.88
C LEU A 297 -17.01 -0.47 -9.16
N ARG A 298 -17.21 0.83 -8.91
CA ARG A 298 -18.46 1.53 -9.30
C ARG A 298 -18.61 1.60 -10.83
N TYR A 299 -17.49 1.63 -11.56
CA TYR A 299 -17.48 1.70 -13.03
C TYR A 299 -17.20 0.35 -13.69
N ASP A 300 -16.62 -0.62 -12.96
CA ASP A 300 -16.44 -2.01 -13.38
C ASP A 300 -16.71 -2.98 -12.21
N GLU A 301 -17.99 -3.29 -11.97
CA GLU A 301 -18.47 -4.09 -10.84
C GLU A 301 -18.04 -5.56 -10.89
N LYS A 302 -17.53 -6.05 -12.03
CA LYS A 302 -17.21 -7.47 -12.24
C LYS A 302 -15.71 -7.73 -12.33
N ASN A 303 -14.89 -6.84 -11.78
CA ASN A 303 -13.44 -6.96 -11.81
C ASN A 303 -12.88 -7.75 -10.61
N PRO A 304 -12.50 -9.04 -10.76
CA PRO A 304 -11.95 -9.83 -9.66
C PRO A 304 -10.60 -9.29 -9.17
N LEU A 305 -9.80 -8.64 -10.03
CA LEU A 305 -8.50 -8.08 -9.65
C LEU A 305 -8.69 -6.88 -8.71
N THR A 306 -9.67 -6.02 -8.99
CA THR A 306 -9.99 -4.87 -8.13
C THR A 306 -10.55 -5.30 -6.79
N TYR A 307 -11.42 -6.32 -6.74
CA TYR A 307 -11.88 -6.88 -5.46
C TYR A 307 -10.74 -7.48 -4.63
N ASN A 308 -9.80 -8.21 -5.26
CA ASN A 308 -8.63 -8.73 -4.56
C ASN A 308 -7.72 -7.61 -4.03
N ALA A 309 -7.53 -6.53 -4.81
CA ALA A 309 -6.75 -5.37 -4.38
C ALA A 309 -7.45 -4.61 -3.23
N LEU A 310 -8.77 -4.45 -3.30
CA LEU A 310 -9.59 -3.86 -2.23
C LEU A 310 -9.50 -4.68 -0.93
N GLY A 311 -9.63 -6.01 -1.02
CA GLY A 311 -9.46 -6.91 0.12
C GLY A 311 -8.08 -6.80 0.75
N SER A 312 -7.03 -6.68 -0.10
CA SER A 312 -5.66 -6.48 0.37
C SER A 312 -5.49 -5.16 1.12
N SER A 313 -6.10 -4.07 0.63
CA SER A 313 -6.12 -2.78 1.35
C SER A 313 -6.83 -2.89 2.70
N TYR A 314 -7.97 -3.57 2.78
CA TYR A 314 -8.68 -3.75 4.05
C TYR A 314 -7.90 -4.61 5.05
N ALA A 315 -7.21 -5.66 4.59
CA ALA A 315 -6.35 -6.47 5.44
C ALA A 315 -5.20 -5.66 6.05
N GLN A 316 -4.59 -4.74 5.27
CA GLN A 316 -3.54 -3.84 5.79
C GLN A 316 -4.08 -2.80 6.78
N LEU A 317 -5.37 -2.46 6.69
CA LEU A 317 -6.07 -1.61 7.65
C LEU A 317 -6.54 -2.38 8.91
N GLY A 318 -6.28 -3.68 9.01
CA GLY A 318 -6.77 -4.54 10.09
C GLY A 318 -8.28 -4.78 10.05
N ASN A 319 -8.95 -4.48 8.94
CA ASN A 319 -10.39 -4.72 8.78
C ASN A 319 -10.63 -6.09 8.13
N ASP A 320 -10.45 -7.15 8.92
CA ASP A 320 -10.53 -8.52 8.42
C ASP A 320 -11.93 -8.87 7.88
N HIS A 321 -13.01 -8.28 8.40
CA HIS A 321 -14.36 -8.52 7.91
C HIS A 321 -14.55 -8.02 6.47
N LYS A 322 -14.19 -6.76 6.20
CA LYS A 322 -14.28 -6.19 4.84
C LYS A 322 -13.27 -6.84 3.88
N ALA A 323 -12.11 -7.24 4.39
CA ALA A 323 -11.15 -8.01 3.60
C ALA A 323 -11.76 -9.34 3.14
N GLN A 324 -12.40 -10.08 4.06
CA GLN A 324 -13.07 -11.34 3.76
C GLN A 324 -14.15 -11.17 2.69
N GLU A 325 -15.02 -10.17 2.82
CA GLU A 325 -16.07 -9.86 1.83
C GLU A 325 -15.49 -9.62 0.43
N ALA A 326 -14.48 -8.75 0.33
CA ALA A 326 -13.86 -8.41 -0.94
C ALA A 326 -13.13 -9.61 -1.58
N PHE A 327 -12.38 -10.40 -0.81
CA PHE A 327 -11.74 -11.61 -1.33
C PHE A 327 -12.75 -12.69 -1.72
N THR A 328 -13.84 -12.85 -0.96
CA THR A 328 -14.95 -13.75 -1.32
C THR A 328 -15.53 -13.36 -2.67
N ARG A 329 -15.78 -12.07 -2.89
CA ARG A 329 -16.29 -11.59 -4.17
C ARG A 329 -15.31 -11.81 -5.33
N ALA A 330 -14.01 -11.64 -5.09
CA ALA A 330 -12.97 -11.93 -6.08
C ALA A 330 -12.98 -13.41 -6.52
N VAL A 331 -13.12 -14.35 -5.58
CA VAL A 331 -13.16 -15.80 -5.90
C VAL A 331 -14.49 -16.25 -6.50
N GLU A 332 -15.61 -15.60 -6.16
CA GLU A 332 -16.90 -15.82 -6.84
C GLU A 332 -16.85 -15.42 -8.31
N LEU A 333 -16.29 -14.24 -8.60
CA LEU A 333 -16.17 -13.72 -9.97
C LEU A 333 -15.14 -14.50 -10.80
N LYS A 334 -14.06 -14.97 -10.16
CA LYS A 334 -13.02 -15.79 -10.79
C LYS A 334 -12.65 -16.98 -9.90
N PRO A 335 -13.38 -18.11 -10.00
CA PRO A 335 -13.11 -19.30 -9.18
C PRO A 335 -11.69 -19.86 -9.29
N GLY A 336 -11.02 -19.63 -10.42
CA GLY A 336 -9.63 -20.02 -10.66
C GLY A 336 -8.58 -19.02 -10.15
N PHE A 337 -8.94 -18.01 -9.36
CA PHE A 337 -8.00 -17.00 -8.88
C PHE A 337 -7.24 -17.48 -7.63
N ALA A 338 -6.16 -18.24 -7.85
CA ALA A 338 -5.38 -18.86 -6.78
C ALA A 338 -4.93 -17.88 -5.68
N LEU A 339 -4.43 -16.69 -6.07
CA LEU A 339 -4.00 -15.66 -5.12
C LEU A 339 -5.15 -15.16 -4.23
N ALA A 340 -6.36 -14.96 -4.78
CA ALA A 340 -7.50 -14.51 -4.00
C ALA A 340 -7.96 -15.58 -2.99
N HIS A 341 -7.93 -16.87 -3.37
CA HIS A 341 -8.18 -17.98 -2.43
C HIS A 341 -7.14 -18.00 -1.31
N TYR A 342 -5.86 -17.78 -1.62
CA TYR A 342 -4.81 -17.72 -0.62
C TYR A 342 -5.02 -16.55 0.36
N GLN A 343 -5.33 -15.35 -0.14
CA GLN A 343 -5.58 -14.19 0.74
C GLN A 343 -6.85 -14.37 1.57
N LEU A 344 -7.92 -14.95 1.00
CA LEU A 344 -9.12 -15.32 1.75
C LEU A 344 -8.78 -16.31 2.88
N GLY A 345 -7.96 -17.32 2.60
CA GLY A 345 -7.47 -18.27 3.60
C GLY A 345 -6.75 -17.57 4.76
N ARG A 346 -5.83 -16.65 4.46
CA ARG A 346 -5.12 -15.87 5.49
C ARG A 346 -6.06 -15.01 6.32
N THR A 347 -6.99 -14.31 5.69
CA THR A 347 -7.96 -13.48 6.40
C THR A 347 -8.85 -14.32 7.31
N LEU A 348 -9.30 -15.49 6.86
CA LEU A 348 -10.10 -16.40 7.68
C LEU A 348 -9.30 -16.98 8.85
N ALA A 349 -8.02 -17.30 8.66
CA ALA A 349 -7.13 -17.78 9.71
C ALA A 349 -6.92 -16.72 10.80
N ASN A 350 -6.70 -15.45 10.41
CA ASN A 350 -6.59 -14.32 11.35
C ASN A 350 -7.85 -14.13 12.21
N GLN A 351 -9.02 -14.46 11.66
CA GLN A 351 -10.30 -14.44 12.38
C GLN A 351 -10.55 -15.71 13.24
N GLY A 352 -9.60 -16.65 13.31
CA GLY A 352 -9.76 -17.92 14.01
C GLY A 352 -10.64 -18.95 13.28
N LYS A 353 -11.07 -18.69 12.05
CA LYS A 353 -11.93 -19.59 11.24
C LYS A 353 -11.08 -20.64 10.51
N LEU A 354 -10.31 -21.42 11.26
CA LEU A 354 -9.25 -22.30 10.74
C LEU A 354 -9.74 -23.31 9.69
N GLU A 355 -10.90 -23.94 9.87
CA GLU A 355 -11.45 -24.90 8.90
C GLU A 355 -11.85 -24.24 7.56
N ALA A 356 -12.37 -23.01 7.61
CA ALA A 356 -12.68 -22.25 6.39
C ALA A 356 -11.41 -21.75 5.69
N ALA A 357 -10.41 -21.36 6.47
CA ALA A 357 -9.09 -21.02 5.98
C ALA A 357 -8.44 -22.20 5.25
N LEU A 358 -8.48 -23.39 5.86
CA LEU A 358 -7.94 -24.63 5.29
C LEU A 358 -8.51 -24.90 3.89
N ARG A 359 -9.84 -24.83 3.72
CA ARG A 359 -10.48 -25.03 2.40
C ARG A 359 -10.00 -24.04 1.35
N SER A 360 -9.81 -22.78 1.74
CA SER A 360 -9.34 -21.73 0.83
C SER A 360 -7.87 -21.96 0.44
N PHE A 361 -7.01 -22.34 1.39
CA PHE A 361 -5.62 -22.70 1.11
C PHE A 361 -5.50 -23.95 0.24
N GLN A 362 -6.30 -24.99 0.50
CA GLN A 362 -6.37 -26.18 -0.35
C GLN A 362 -6.72 -25.79 -1.79
N LYS A 363 -7.68 -24.88 -1.97
CA LYS A 363 -8.06 -24.41 -3.31
C LYS A 363 -6.94 -23.65 -4.00
N ALA A 364 -6.23 -22.76 -3.29
CA ALA A 364 -5.07 -22.05 -3.82
C ALA A 364 -3.95 -23.01 -4.25
N ALA A 365 -3.60 -23.97 -3.41
CA ALA A 365 -2.56 -24.98 -3.70
C ALA A 365 -2.98 -25.99 -4.79
N GLN A 366 -4.28 -26.23 -4.98
CA GLN A 366 -4.81 -27.02 -6.10
C GLN A 366 -4.67 -26.25 -7.42
N LEU A 367 -4.99 -24.95 -7.42
CA LEU A 367 -4.97 -24.11 -8.61
C LEU A 367 -3.54 -23.81 -9.08
N ASP A 368 -2.59 -23.69 -8.15
CA ASP A 368 -1.16 -23.58 -8.45
C ASP A 368 -0.33 -24.52 -7.56
N PRO A 369 -0.10 -25.77 -8.03
CA PRO A 369 0.69 -26.75 -7.33
C PRO A 369 2.18 -26.44 -7.19
N GLN A 370 2.73 -25.47 -7.94
CA GLN A 370 4.17 -25.16 -7.90
C GLN A 370 4.47 -23.93 -7.02
N SER A 371 3.43 -23.29 -6.49
CA SER A 371 3.58 -22.17 -5.56
C SER A 371 4.04 -22.64 -4.18
N VAL A 372 5.30 -22.33 -3.85
CA VAL A 372 5.89 -22.49 -2.52
C VAL A 372 5.03 -21.82 -1.45
N THR A 373 4.55 -20.60 -1.73
CA THR A 373 3.74 -19.81 -0.81
C THR A 373 2.41 -20.49 -0.47
N PHE A 374 1.75 -21.11 -1.46
CA PHE A 374 0.46 -21.76 -1.22
C PHE A 374 0.63 -23.09 -0.49
N ALA A 375 1.67 -23.86 -0.81
CA ALA A 375 2.01 -25.07 -0.06
C ALA A 375 2.36 -24.75 1.41
N ALA A 376 3.17 -23.72 1.66
CA ALA A 376 3.54 -23.31 3.01
C ALA A 376 2.34 -22.79 3.81
N GLY A 377 1.47 -21.98 3.19
CA GLY A 377 0.22 -21.51 3.82
C GLY A 377 -0.74 -22.65 4.15
N LEU A 378 -0.83 -23.66 3.29
CA LEU A 378 -1.62 -24.86 3.56
C LEU A 378 -1.01 -25.69 4.71
N GLY A 379 0.32 -25.83 4.76
CA GLY A 379 1.03 -26.46 5.88
C GLY A 379 0.73 -25.77 7.21
N ALA A 380 0.77 -24.43 7.23
CA ALA A 380 0.43 -23.65 8.42
C ALA A 380 -1.00 -23.89 8.89
N ALA A 381 -1.97 -23.89 7.97
CA ALA A 381 -3.36 -24.16 8.32
C ALA A 381 -3.57 -25.57 8.92
N TYR A 382 -2.88 -26.59 8.38
CA TYR A 382 -2.91 -27.92 8.99
C TYR A 382 -2.24 -27.96 10.37
N TYR A 383 -1.13 -27.24 10.54
CA TYR A 383 -0.42 -27.16 11.81
C TYR A 383 -1.29 -26.52 12.89
N ASP A 384 -1.96 -25.41 12.59
CA ASP A 384 -2.85 -24.70 13.50
C ASP A 384 -4.08 -25.53 13.90
N LEU A 385 -4.51 -26.46 13.03
CA LEU A 385 -5.58 -27.43 13.31
C LEU A 385 -5.09 -28.69 14.07
N GLY A 386 -3.80 -28.77 14.43
CA GLY A 386 -3.20 -29.94 15.07
C GLY A 386 -3.04 -31.15 14.14
N ARG A 387 -3.25 -30.97 12.83
CA ARG A 387 -3.11 -32.01 11.80
C ARG A 387 -1.67 -32.10 11.33
N TYR A 388 -0.77 -32.41 12.27
CA TYR A 388 0.68 -32.31 12.04
C TYR A 388 1.18 -33.20 10.90
N LYS A 389 0.61 -34.39 10.67
CA LYS A 389 1.03 -35.23 9.53
C LYS A 389 0.70 -34.62 8.17
N ASP A 390 -0.44 -33.95 8.05
CA ASP A 390 -0.80 -33.24 6.81
C ASP A 390 0.08 -31.99 6.62
N ALA A 391 0.38 -31.29 7.72
CA ALA A 391 1.28 -30.13 7.72
C ALA A 391 2.70 -30.50 7.28
N GLU A 392 3.25 -31.60 7.82
CA GLU A 392 4.56 -32.14 7.46
C GLU A 392 4.65 -32.37 5.95
N ALA A 393 3.65 -33.02 5.35
CA ALA A 393 3.63 -33.28 3.90
C ALA A 393 3.68 -31.99 3.06
N GLN A 394 2.96 -30.94 3.47
CA GLN A 394 2.95 -29.67 2.73
C GLN A 394 4.22 -28.84 2.96
N TYR A 395 4.79 -28.85 4.16
CA TYR A 395 6.08 -28.19 4.43
C TYR A 395 7.23 -28.91 3.72
N ALA A 396 7.28 -30.24 3.75
CA ALA A 396 8.27 -31.02 2.99
C ALA A 396 8.18 -30.72 1.50
N ARG A 397 6.97 -30.65 0.93
CA ARG A 397 6.75 -30.21 -0.44
C ARG A 397 7.25 -28.79 -0.71
N SER A 398 7.01 -27.86 0.22
CA SER A 398 7.48 -26.48 0.10
C SER A 398 9.01 -26.39 0.09
N VAL A 399 9.69 -27.21 0.92
CA VAL A 399 11.15 -27.35 0.94
C VAL A 399 11.67 -27.96 -0.37
N VAL A 400 10.97 -28.93 -0.97
CA VAL A 400 11.36 -29.47 -2.28
C VAL A 400 11.22 -28.43 -3.39
N LEU A 401 10.12 -27.65 -3.39
CA LEU A 401 9.88 -26.60 -4.38
C LEU A 401 10.88 -25.44 -4.27
N ASN A 402 11.31 -25.10 -3.05
CA ASN A 402 12.37 -24.12 -2.83
C ASN A 402 13.17 -24.40 -1.56
N GLY A 403 14.22 -25.22 -1.69
CA GLY A 403 15.06 -25.65 -0.58
C GLY A 403 16.04 -24.60 -0.06
N SER A 404 16.05 -23.39 -0.63
CA SER A 404 16.97 -22.31 -0.22
C SER A 404 16.43 -21.41 0.90
N ARG A 405 15.20 -21.66 1.35
CA ARG A 405 14.50 -20.86 2.37
C ARG A 405 14.55 -21.51 3.75
N ALA A 406 15.27 -20.87 4.68
CA ALA A 406 15.43 -21.35 6.06
C ALA A 406 14.10 -21.46 6.82
N ASP A 407 13.15 -20.55 6.56
CA ASP A 407 11.85 -20.52 7.23
C ASP A 407 10.99 -21.76 6.92
N LEU A 408 11.12 -22.31 5.71
CA LEU A 408 10.38 -23.52 5.33
C LEU A 408 10.94 -24.77 6.03
N VAL A 409 12.27 -24.84 6.18
CA VAL A 409 12.96 -25.92 6.90
C VAL A 409 12.65 -25.85 8.39
N TYR A 410 12.62 -24.64 8.97
CA TYR A 410 12.19 -24.39 10.34
C TYR A 410 10.73 -24.84 10.58
N ASN A 411 9.80 -24.50 9.69
CA ASN A 411 8.41 -24.92 9.81
C ASN A 411 8.26 -26.46 9.76
N LEU A 412 9.04 -27.12 8.90
CA LEU A 412 9.10 -28.58 8.84
C LEU A 412 9.63 -29.18 10.15
N SER A 413 10.74 -28.65 10.68
CA SER A 413 11.28 -29.06 11.99
C SER A 413 10.24 -28.92 13.11
N THR A 414 9.57 -27.78 13.16
CA THR A 414 8.54 -27.49 14.17
C THR A 414 7.40 -28.51 14.09
N CYS A 415 7.00 -28.89 12.88
CA CYS A 415 5.97 -29.90 12.66
C CYS A 415 6.42 -31.30 13.11
N GLN A 416 7.64 -31.70 12.76
CA GLN A 416 8.22 -33.00 13.16
C GLN A 416 8.43 -33.10 14.67
N LEU A 417 8.76 -31.98 15.33
CA LEU A 417 8.85 -31.92 16.78
C LEU A 417 7.50 -32.22 17.45
N GLN A 418 6.38 -31.70 16.92
CA GLN A 418 5.04 -32.02 17.42
C GLN A 418 4.64 -33.47 17.19
N LEU A 419 5.13 -34.08 16.10
CA LEU A 419 4.91 -35.50 15.78
C LEU A 419 5.75 -36.45 16.64
N GLY A 420 6.71 -35.94 17.42
CA GLY A 420 7.66 -36.75 18.17
C GLY A 420 8.77 -37.34 17.30
N GLU A 421 8.95 -36.86 16.07
CA GLU A 421 10.00 -37.30 15.14
C GLU A 421 11.30 -36.56 15.43
N ILE A 422 11.79 -36.73 16.67
CA ILE A 422 12.77 -35.83 17.29
C ILE A 422 14.07 -35.72 16.49
N ASN A 423 14.58 -36.81 15.92
CA ASN A 423 15.83 -36.79 15.15
C ASN A 423 15.69 -35.99 13.85
N GLN A 424 14.58 -36.16 13.12
CA GLN A 424 14.33 -35.42 11.88
C GLN A 424 14.11 -33.93 12.16
N ALA A 425 13.39 -33.63 13.25
CA ALA A 425 13.23 -32.27 13.74
C ALA A 425 14.59 -31.64 14.07
N LEU A 426 15.46 -32.35 14.80
CA LEU A 426 16.80 -31.87 15.12
C LEU A 426 17.63 -31.56 13.87
N ASP A 427 17.66 -32.46 12.89
CA ASP A 427 18.41 -32.27 11.65
C ASP A 427 17.93 -31.02 10.89
N ASN A 428 16.60 -30.85 10.77
CA ASN A 428 16.02 -29.69 10.11
C ASN A 428 16.23 -28.40 10.92
N ALA A 429 16.17 -28.44 12.25
CA ALA A 429 16.45 -27.29 13.10
C ALA A 429 17.89 -26.80 12.94
N GLN A 430 18.86 -27.73 12.95
CA GLN A 430 20.26 -27.41 12.69
C GLN A 430 20.45 -26.82 11.30
N LYS A 431 19.82 -27.42 10.28
CA LYS A 431 19.85 -26.91 8.91
C LYS A 431 19.30 -25.48 8.83
N ALA A 432 18.15 -25.19 9.45
CA ALA A 432 17.58 -23.85 9.47
C ALA A 432 18.54 -22.81 10.09
N THR A 433 19.16 -23.13 11.23
CA THR A 433 20.15 -22.23 11.87
C THR A 433 21.42 -22.04 11.05
N SER A 434 21.84 -23.05 10.26
CA SER A 434 23.00 -22.95 9.37
C SER A 434 22.72 -22.11 8.12
N MET A 435 21.47 -22.09 7.66
CA MET A 435 21.04 -21.32 6.48
C MET A 435 20.86 -19.84 6.82
N ASP A 436 20.31 -19.55 8.00
CA ASP A 436 20.16 -18.19 8.51
C ASP A 436 20.33 -18.16 10.04
N ALA A 437 21.50 -17.68 10.45
CA ALA A 437 21.89 -17.57 11.86
C ALA A 437 21.41 -16.26 12.52
N THR A 438 20.58 -15.46 11.85
CA THR A 438 20.10 -14.17 12.37
C THR A 438 18.70 -14.23 13.00
N VAL A 439 18.00 -15.36 12.83
CA VAL A 439 16.61 -15.54 13.29
C VAL A 439 16.56 -16.26 14.65
N PRO A 440 16.13 -15.60 15.74
CA PRO A 440 16.14 -16.18 17.08
C PRO A 440 15.19 -17.38 17.24
N GLU A 441 14.08 -17.41 16.50
CA GLU A 441 13.10 -18.50 16.52
C GLU A 441 13.72 -19.84 16.08
N TYR A 442 14.71 -19.83 15.18
CA TYR A 442 15.35 -21.06 14.71
C TYR A 442 16.21 -21.69 15.79
N PHE A 443 16.98 -20.87 16.53
CA PHE A 443 17.75 -21.34 17.68
C PHE A 443 16.86 -21.78 18.84
N PHE A 444 15.71 -21.14 19.03
CA PHE A 444 14.73 -21.59 20.02
C PHE A 444 14.19 -22.99 19.66
N ASN A 445 13.79 -23.22 18.41
CA ASN A 445 13.35 -24.54 17.96
C ASN A 445 14.46 -25.60 18.04
N LEU A 446 15.71 -25.24 17.71
CA LEU A 446 16.87 -26.11 17.92
C LEU A 446 17.05 -26.50 19.39
N GLY A 447 16.92 -25.53 20.31
CA GLY A 447 16.97 -25.79 21.75
C GLY A 447 15.87 -26.76 22.21
N GLN A 448 14.64 -26.60 21.70
CA GLN A 448 13.54 -27.52 22.00
C GLN A 448 13.81 -28.94 21.50
N CYS A 449 14.37 -29.08 20.30
CA CYS A 449 14.76 -30.39 19.76
C CYS A 449 15.87 -31.04 20.60
N LEU A 450 16.92 -30.28 20.97
CA LEU A 450 18.02 -30.76 21.80
C LEU A 450 17.56 -31.20 23.20
N GLU A 451 16.60 -30.49 23.79
CA GLU A 451 16.00 -30.90 25.07
C GLU A 451 15.28 -32.25 24.93
N LYS A 452 14.52 -32.45 23.84
CA LYS A 452 13.81 -33.73 23.58
C LYS A 452 14.76 -34.90 23.29
N VAL A 453 15.94 -34.65 22.73
CA VAL A 453 17.00 -35.68 22.55
C VAL A 453 17.75 -35.96 23.86
N GLY A 454 17.51 -35.20 24.93
CA GLY A 454 18.17 -35.38 26.22
C GLY A 454 19.54 -34.71 26.30
N SER A 455 19.76 -33.64 25.52
CA SER A 455 20.98 -32.83 25.54
C SER A 455 20.74 -31.43 26.13
N PRO A 456 20.42 -31.31 27.44
CA PRO A 456 19.99 -30.05 28.05
C PRO A 456 21.06 -28.96 28.02
N ASP A 457 22.35 -29.31 28.05
CA ASP A 457 23.43 -28.31 28.00
C ASP A 457 23.51 -27.64 26.62
N LEU A 458 23.43 -28.43 25.54
CA LEU A 458 23.37 -27.90 24.19
C LEU A 458 22.07 -27.12 23.96
N ALA A 459 20.95 -27.56 24.55
CA ALA A 459 19.70 -26.82 24.51
C ALA A 459 19.85 -25.43 25.14
N VAL A 460 20.48 -25.32 26.32
CA VAL A 460 20.79 -24.04 26.96
C VAL A 460 21.67 -23.16 26.06
N SER A 461 22.69 -23.71 25.40
CA SER A 461 23.52 -22.94 24.46
C SER A 461 22.71 -22.40 23.26
N ALA A 462 21.81 -23.19 22.71
CA ALA A 462 20.92 -22.76 21.63
C ALA A 462 19.94 -21.65 22.11
N TYR A 463 19.32 -21.84 23.28
CA TYR A 463 18.46 -20.82 23.89
C TYR A 463 19.21 -19.52 24.21
N GLN A 464 20.46 -19.60 24.68
CA GLN A 464 21.31 -18.43 24.90
C GLN A 464 21.63 -17.69 23.60
N THR A 465 21.86 -18.41 22.51
CA THR A 465 22.06 -17.82 21.19
C THR A 465 20.79 -17.08 20.72
N ALA A 466 19.61 -17.67 20.91
CA ALA A 466 18.34 -16.98 20.65
C ALA A 466 18.20 -15.67 21.46
N LEU A 467 18.65 -15.67 22.73
CA LEU A 467 18.64 -14.49 23.60
C LEU A 467 19.69 -13.43 23.23
N GLN A 468 20.81 -13.82 22.63
CA GLN A 468 21.80 -12.88 22.09
C GLN A 468 21.23 -12.12 20.88
N LEU A 469 20.47 -12.81 20.03
CA LEU A 469 19.80 -12.22 18.87
C LEU A 469 18.59 -11.36 19.28
N LYS A 470 17.84 -11.82 20.30
CA LYS A 470 16.65 -11.12 20.81
C LYS A 470 16.62 -11.12 22.34
N ALA A 471 17.07 -10.02 22.91
CA ALA A 471 17.23 -9.86 24.36
C ALA A 471 15.91 -9.85 25.14
N ASP A 472 14.77 -9.50 24.53
CA ASP A 472 13.45 -9.49 25.18
C ASP A 472 12.66 -10.80 24.95
N TYR A 473 13.30 -11.84 24.41
CA TYR A 473 12.63 -13.12 24.13
C TYR A 473 12.37 -13.92 25.41
N ALA A 474 11.16 -13.84 25.95
CA ALA A 474 10.81 -14.49 27.22
C ALA A 474 10.83 -16.03 27.16
N ALA A 475 10.40 -16.65 26.05
CA ALA A 475 10.22 -18.10 25.98
C ALA A 475 11.52 -18.92 26.20
N PRO A 476 12.67 -18.61 25.56
CA PRO A 476 13.93 -19.28 25.86
C PRO A 476 14.36 -19.19 27.33
N ARG A 477 14.10 -18.06 28.02
CA ARG A 477 14.43 -17.91 29.44
C ARG A 477 13.64 -18.86 30.33
N VAL A 478 12.35 -19.02 30.04
CA VAL A 478 11.51 -19.99 30.75
C VAL A 478 12.08 -21.39 30.59
N GLN A 479 12.47 -21.80 29.37
CA GLN A 479 13.05 -23.12 29.14
C GLN A 479 14.39 -23.32 29.86
N ILE A 480 15.28 -22.32 29.82
CA ILE A 480 16.54 -22.37 30.60
C ILE A 480 16.25 -22.50 32.09
N ALA A 481 15.28 -21.75 32.63
CA ALA A 481 14.92 -21.80 34.04
C ALA A 481 14.42 -23.19 34.45
N LEU A 482 13.56 -23.82 33.64
CA LEU A 482 13.08 -25.18 33.89
C LEU A 482 14.22 -26.20 33.89
N ILE A 483 15.23 -26.04 33.02
CA ILE A 483 16.42 -26.89 32.99
C ILE A 483 17.27 -26.69 34.27
N LEU A 484 17.48 -25.44 34.68
CA LEU A 484 18.23 -25.11 35.90
C LEU A 484 17.52 -25.63 37.17
N GLU A 485 16.20 -25.49 37.22
CA GLU A 485 15.38 -26.00 38.30
C GLU A 485 15.48 -27.53 38.44
N LYS A 486 15.43 -28.27 37.31
CA LYS A 486 15.64 -29.73 37.30
C LYS A 486 17.04 -30.12 37.78
N LYS A 487 18.04 -29.25 37.58
CA LYS A 487 19.42 -29.42 38.11
C LYS A 487 19.56 -28.98 39.56
N GLY A 488 18.52 -28.42 40.18
CA GLY A 488 18.54 -27.89 41.54
C GLY A 488 19.10 -26.46 41.67
N ASP A 489 19.47 -25.80 40.57
CA ASP A 489 19.93 -24.41 40.58
C ASP A 489 18.74 -23.44 40.58
N LEU A 490 18.10 -23.31 41.76
CA LEU A 490 16.94 -22.44 41.94
C LEU A 490 17.30 -20.94 41.82
N ASP A 491 18.53 -20.54 42.12
CA ASP A 491 18.98 -19.15 42.00
C ASP A 491 19.17 -18.73 40.54
N GLY A 492 19.78 -19.60 39.74
CA GLY A 492 19.88 -19.44 38.29
C GLY A 492 18.50 -19.42 37.65
N ALA A 493 17.61 -20.36 38.02
CA ALA A 493 16.24 -20.41 37.51
C ALA A 493 15.45 -19.12 37.83
N MET A 494 15.52 -18.65 39.09
CA MET A 494 14.90 -17.40 39.54
C MET A 494 15.42 -16.20 38.74
N THR A 495 16.73 -16.14 38.48
CA THR A 495 17.35 -15.05 37.71
C THR A 495 16.82 -14.98 36.28
N GLN A 496 16.68 -16.13 35.61
CA GLN A 496 16.14 -16.19 34.25
C GLN A 496 14.66 -15.81 34.21
N LEU A 497 13.85 -16.32 35.15
CA LEU A 497 12.42 -16.03 35.21
C LEU A 497 12.11 -14.57 35.54
N ARG A 498 12.91 -13.93 36.41
CA ARG A 498 12.78 -12.48 36.67
C ARG A 498 13.03 -11.66 35.41
N ARG A 499 14.09 -11.97 34.65
CA ARG A 499 14.35 -11.30 33.36
C ARG A 499 13.26 -11.56 32.33
N ALA A 500 12.66 -12.76 32.34
CA ALA A 500 11.51 -13.06 31.50
C ALA A 500 10.29 -12.23 31.91
N TYR A 501 10.05 -12.08 33.21
CA TYR A 501 8.97 -11.28 33.78
C TYR A 501 9.14 -9.79 33.47
N ASP A 502 10.36 -9.25 33.58
CA ASP A 502 10.65 -7.86 33.22
C ASP A 502 10.31 -7.56 31.75
N SER A 503 10.45 -8.55 30.86
CA SER A 503 10.14 -8.42 29.43
C SER A 503 8.66 -8.67 29.11
N ALA A 504 8.00 -9.55 29.86
CA ALA A 504 6.62 -9.99 29.60
C ALA A 504 5.84 -10.18 30.91
N PRO A 505 5.53 -9.08 31.64
CA PRO A 505 4.96 -9.17 32.99
C PRO A 505 3.54 -9.73 33.02
N SER A 506 2.80 -9.64 31.91
CA SER A 506 1.45 -10.20 31.75
C SER A 506 1.42 -11.65 31.26
N ASN A 507 2.58 -12.27 30.98
CA ASN A 507 2.61 -13.65 30.48
C ASN A 507 2.38 -14.64 31.63
N ALA A 508 1.19 -15.25 31.68
CA ALA A 508 0.80 -16.17 32.74
C ALA A 508 1.79 -17.32 32.97
N ALA A 509 2.40 -17.87 31.91
CA ALA A 509 3.38 -18.95 32.05
C ALA A 509 4.67 -18.48 32.74
N VAL A 510 5.13 -17.27 32.43
CA VAL A 510 6.30 -16.66 33.10
C VAL A 510 6.00 -16.44 34.58
N VAL A 511 4.85 -15.82 34.87
CA VAL A 511 4.40 -15.49 36.23
C VAL A 511 4.22 -16.75 37.07
N ASN A 512 3.57 -17.78 36.52
CA ASN A 512 3.35 -19.06 37.20
C ASN A 512 4.67 -19.78 37.51
N ASN A 513 5.60 -19.89 36.54
CA ASN A 513 6.89 -20.52 36.77
C ASN A 513 7.72 -19.76 37.81
N LEU A 514 7.63 -18.42 37.81
CA LEU A 514 8.29 -17.60 38.82
C LEU A 514 7.74 -17.89 40.23
N GLY A 515 6.42 -17.92 40.40
CA GLY A 515 5.76 -18.31 41.65
C GLY A 515 6.17 -19.71 42.14
N GLN A 516 6.28 -20.68 41.24
CA GLN A 516 6.76 -22.03 41.58
C GLN A 516 8.19 -22.03 42.12
N VAL A 517 9.12 -21.28 41.50
CA VAL A 517 10.50 -21.20 41.99
C VAL A 517 10.56 -20.50 43.36
N TYR A 518 9.74 -19.46 43.62
CA TYR A 518 9.62 -18.87 44.95
C TYR A 518 9.15 -19.89 45.99
N LEU A 519 8.12 -20.67 45.66
CA LEU A 519 7.59 -21.70 46.54
C LEU A 519 8.66 -22.76 46.87
N LYS A 520 9.42 -23.22 45.87
CA LYS A 520 10.54 -24.16 46.06
C LYS A 520 11.71 -23.58 46.87
N LYS A 521 11.87 -22.26 46.88
CA LYS A 521 12.83 -21.54 47.74
C LYS A 521 12.29 -21.24 49.15
N HIS A 522 11.13 -21.79 49.52
CA HIS A 522 10.45 -21.55 50.79
C HIS A 522 10.03 -20.09 51.03
N LEU A 523 9.78 -19.35 49.96
CA LEU A 523 9.30 -17.96 49.96
C LEU A 523 7.80 -17.96 49.60
N ALA A 524 6.99 -18.52 50.48
CA ALA A 524 5.58 -18.82 50.20
C ALA A 524 4.72 -17.55 50.01
N SER A 525 4.99 -16.48 50.76
CA SER A 525 4.28 -15.21 50.64
C SER A 525 4.44 -14.58 49.25
N GLU A 526 5.67 -14.53 48.75
CA GLU A 526 5.98 -14.02 47.41
C GLU A 526 5.37 -14.92 46.32
N ALA A 527 5.38 -16.24 46.52
CA ALA A 527 4.76 -17.17 45.60
C ALA A 527 3.25 -16.92 45.45
N ILE A 528 2.55 -16.70 46.57
CA ILE A 528 1.11 -16.36 46.58
C ILE A 528 0.83 -15.11 45.74
N ASP A 529 1.63 -14.04 45.90
CA ASP A 529 1.47 -12.80 45.12
C ASP A 529 1.61 -13.05 43.62
N PHE A 530 2.58 -13.88 43.21
CA PHE A 530 2.76 -14.21 41.79
C PHE A 530 1.63 -15.09 41.26
N PHE A 531 1.14 -16.06 42.01
CA PHE A 531 0.00 -16.88 41.56
C PHE A 531 -1.29 -16.08 41.43
N HIS A 532 -1.56 -15.13 42.33
CA HIS A 532 -2.68 -14.20 42.17
C HIS A 532 -2.55 -13.36 40.89
N LYS A 533 -1.36 -12.81 40.63
CA LYS A 533 -1.11 -12.10 39.36
C LYS A 533 -1.37 -13.00 38.16
N ALA A 534 -0.93 -14.26 38.19
CA ALA A 534 -1.14 -15.20 37.10
C ALA A 534 -2.64 -15.45 36.83
N LEU A 535 -3.48 -15.52 37.88
CA LEU A 535 -4.93 -15.65 37.74
C LEU A 535 -5.62 -14.42 37.16
N THR A 536 -5.07 -13.20 37.36
CA THR A 536 -5.65 -11.97 36.79
C THR A 536 -5.47 -11.85 35.26
N HIS A 537 -4.53 -12.58 34.66
CA HIS A 537 -4.15 -12.43 33.25
C HIS A 537 -4.90 -13.37 32.27
N GLN A 538 -6.18 -13.67 32.54
CA GLN A 538 -7.10 -14.40 31.65
C GLN A 538 -6.68 -15.84 31.24
N ASN A 539 -5.84 -16.51 32.04
CA ASN A 539 -5.51 -17.92 31.82
C ASN A 539 -5.68 -18.72 33.12
N ASP A 540 -6.91 -18.72 33.64
CA ASP A 540 -7.29 -19.57 34.77
C ASP A 540 -7.11 -21.04 34.37
N THR A 541 -6.04 -21.64 34.86
CA THR A 541 -5.68 -23.03 34.61
C THR A 541 -5.64 -23.77 35.94
N PRO A 542 -5.98 -25.08 35.94
CA PRO A 542 -5.98 -25.85 37.17
C PRO A 542 -4.60 -25.85 37.85
N ASP A 543 -3.51 -25.82 37.08
CA ASP A 543 -2.13 -25.77 37.59
C ASP A 543 -1.85 -24.52 38.43
N ILE A 544 -2.31 -23.34 38.00
CA ILE A 544 -2.07 -22.08 38.75
C ILE A 544 -2.83 -22.11 40.07
N ARG A 545 -4.09 -22.55 40.07
CA ARG A 545 -4.90 -22.68 41.30
C ARG A 545 -4.32 -23.71 42.24
N TYR A 546 -3.89 -24.84 41.70
CA TYR A 546 -3.22 -25.89 42.45
C TYR A 546 -1.95 -25.36 43.14
N ASN A 547 -1.09 -24.66 42.39
CA ASN A 547 0.12 -24.06 42.93
C ASN A 547 -0.16 -22.96 43.97
N LEU A 548 -1.22 -22.16 43.77
CA LEU A 548 -1.67 -21.17 44.76
C LEU A 548 -2.10 -21.85 46.07
N ALA A 549 -2.86 -22.94 45.99
CA ALA A 549 -3.25 -23.70 47.17
C ALA A 549 -2.03 -24.26 47.92
N LEU A 550 -1.07 -24.85 47.19
CA LEU A 550 0.18 -25.34 47.78
C LEU A 550 0.97 -24.20 48.46
N ALA A 551 0.98 -23.01 47.87
CA ALA A 551 1.63 -21.85 48.46
C ALA A 551 0.95 -21.38 49.75
N TYR A 552 -0.39 -21.38 49.81
CA TYR A 552 -1.13 -21.10 51.04
C TYR A 552 -0.86 -22.12 52.14
N ILE A 553 -0.85 -23.42 51.80
CA ILE A 553 -0.53 -24.49 52.74
C ILE A 553 0.90 -24.32 53.28
N ALA A 554 1.86 -24.03 52.41
CA ALA A 554 3.26 -23.78 52.80
C ALA A 554 3.43 -22.52 53.67
N ALA A 555 2.60 -21.50 53.47
CA ALA A 555 2.54 -20.30 54.31
C ALA A 555 1.81 -20.52 55.66
N GLY A 556 1.29 -21.73 55.91
CA GLY A 556 0.49 -22.05 57.10
C GLY A 556 -0.96 -21.55 57.04
N GLN A 557 -1.39 -20.96 55.92
CA GLN A 557 -2.74 -20.44 55.70
C GLN A 557 -3.67 -21.54 55.17
N LYS A 558 -3.80 -22.64 55.94
CA LYS A 558 -4.48 -23.86 55.49
C LYS A 558 -5.95 -23.64 55.10
N ASP A 559 -6.69 -22.75 55.78
CA ASP A 559 -8.09 -22.46 55.44
C ASP A 559 -8.24 -21.82 54.05
N LEU A 560 -7.32 -20.92 53.67
CA LEU A 560 -7.30 -20.33 52.33
C LEU A 560 -6.90 -21.37 51.28
N GLY A 561 -5.92 -22.24 51.60
CA GLY A 561 -5.56 -23.37 50.74
C GLY A 561 -6.73 -24.32 50.50
N LEU A 562 -7.52 -24.60 51.54
CA LEU A 562 -8.73 -25.43 51.46
C LEU A 562 -9.76 -24.81 50.52
N ALA A 563 -10.07 -23.53 50.71
CA ALA A 563 -11.02 -22.81 49.85
C ALA A 563 -10.60 -22.83 48.37
N VAL A 564 -9.31 -22.61 48.08
CA VAL A 564 -8.78 -22.65 46.70
C VAL A 564 -8.87 -24.06 46.10
N LEU A 565 -8.60 -25.11 46.87
CA LEU A 565 -8.72 -26.50 46.42
C LEU A 565 -10.18 -26.91 46.15
N GLU A 566 -11.11 -26.49 47.01
CA GLU A 566 -12.54 -26.72 46.80
C GLU A 566 -13.04 -26.03 45.52
N ASP A 567 -12.58 -24.81 45.25
CA ASP A 567 -12.91 -24.10 44.00
C ASP A 567 -12.25 -24.76 42.78
N LEU A 568 -10.98 -25.20 42.90
CA LEU A 568 -10.26 -25.92 41.85
C LEU A 568 -11.03 -27.16 41.40
N VAL A 569 -11.44 -28.04 42.33
CA VAL A 569 -12.12 -29.29 41.96
C VAL A 569 -13.55 -29.09 41.45
N LYS A 570 -14.19 -27.97 41.80
CA LYS A 570 -15.50 -27.58 41.23
C LYS A 570 -15.36 -27.12 39.78
N LEU A 571 -14.37 -26.28 39.50
CA LEU A 571 -14.10 -25.73 38.17
C LEU A 571 -13.48 -26.76 37.22
N PHE A 572 -12.63 -27.63 37.77
CA PHE A 572 -11.87 -28.64 37.02
C PHE A 572 -12.06 -30.04 37.65
N PRO A 573 -13.23 -30.67 37.48
CA PRO A 573 -13.58 -31.92 38.17
C PRO A 573 -12.64 -33.10 37.87
N HIS A 574 -11.95 -33.10 36.73
CA HIS A 574 -11.04 -34.18 36.33
C HIS A 574 -9.56 -33.89 36.67
N TYR A 575 -9.28 -32.81 37.41
CA TYR A 575 -7.93 -32.50 37.86
C TYR A 575 -7.62 -33.23 39.17
N TRP A 576 -7.18 -34.49 39.05
CA TRP A 576 -7.10 -35.44 40.17
C TRP A 576 -6.09 -35.06 41.25
N ASP A 577 -5.00 -34.37 40.90
CA ASP A 577 -4.04 -33.87 41.89
C ASP A 577 -4.68 -32.85 42.84
N GLY A 578 -5.65 -32.06 42.34
CA GLY A 578 -6.46 -31.16 43.17
C GLY A 578 -7.32 -31.92 44.18
N TRP A 579 -7.99 -33.00 43.75
CA TRP A 579 -8.77 -33.86 44.66
C TRP A 579 -7.88 -34.54 45.71
N TYR A 580 -6.69 -35.00 45.30
CA TYR A 580 -5.75 -35.64 46.19
C TYR A 580 -5.29 -34.68 47.30
N GLN A 581 -4.85 -33.48 46.92
CA GLN A 581 -4.44 -32.47 47.90
C GLN A 581 -5.61 -31.96 48.76
N LEU A 582 -6.82 -31.85 48.20
CA LEU A 582 -8.01 -31.48 48.96
C LEU A 582 -8.30 -32.47 50.08
N GLY A 583 -8.33 -33.78 49.75
CA GLY A 583 -8.56 -34.83 50.74
C GLY A 583 -7.47 -34.82 51.81
N SER A 584 -6.21 -34.69 51.40
CA SER A 584 -5.07 -34.64 52.34
C SER A 584 -5.21 -33.48 53.31
N LEU A 585 -5.54 -32.28 52.81
CA LEU A 585 -5.69 -31.09 53.64
C LEU A 585 -6.90 -31.17 54.58
N GLN A 586 -7.99 -31.81 54.15
CA GLN A 586 -9.18 -32.04 54.99
C GLN A 586 -8.85 -32.94 56.19
N TYR A 587 -8.12 -34.04 55.98
CA TYR A 587 -7.63 -34.87 57.09
C TYR A 587 -6.68 -34.12 58.01
N ASP A 588 -5.75 -33.34 57.45
CA ASP A 588 -4.81 -32.50 58.18
C ASP A 588 -5.50 -31.46 59.10
N LEU A 589 -6.69 -30.99 58.71
CA LEU A 589 -7.51 -30.04 59.46
C LEU A 589 -8.52 -30.74 60.41
N GLY A 590 -8.60 -32.07 60.39
CA GLY A 590 -9.53 -32.86 61.19
C GLY A 590 -10.95 -33.00 60.60
N HIS A 591 -11.15 -32.55 59.36
CA HIS A 591 -12.40 -32.73 58.58
C HIS A 591 -12.47 -34.14 57.98
N ASN A 592 -12.42 -35.17 58.84
CA ASN A 592 -12.22 -36.56 58.40
C ASN A 592 -13.38 -37.11 57.57
N ALA A 593 -14.61 -36.68 57.82
CA ALA A 593 -15.78 -37.14 57.08
C ALA A 593 -15.77 -36.60 55.64
N GLU A 594 -15.42 -35.33 55.47
CA GLU A 594 -15.24 -34.67 54.19
C GLU A 594 -14.04 -35.27 53.43
N GLY A 595 -12.90 -35.41 54.11
CA GLY A 595 -11.68 -36.01 53.55
C GLY A 595 -11.92 -37.42 53.00
N LYS A 596 -12.63 -38.25 53.77
CA LYS A 596 -13.05 -39.59 53.34
C LYS A 596 -13.89 -39.54 52.05
N LYS A 597 -14.91 -38.69 52.02
CA LYS A 597 -15.80 -38.54 50.86
C LYS A 597 -15.04 -38.06 49.61
N THR A 598 -14.09 -37.13 49.78
CA THR A 598 -13.24 -36.60 48.71
C THR A 598 -12.39 -37.71 48.09
N TYR A 599 -11.73 -38.53 48.91
CA TYR A 599 -10.90 -39.65 48.46
C TYR A 599 -11.70 -40.80 47.85
N GLU A 600 -12.84 -41.17 48.43
CA GLU A 600 -13.74 -42.18 47.85
C GLU A 600 -14.21 -41.75 46.45
N LYS A 601 -14.55 -40.47 46.27
CA LYS A 601 -14.91 -39.93 44.97
C LYS A 601 -13.75 -39.99 43.97
N LEU A 602 -12.55 -39.55 44.37
CA LEU A 602 -11.35 -39.59 43.53
C LEU A 602 -11.10 -41.02 43.02
N LEU A 603 -11.09 -42.02 43.90
CA LEU A 603 -10.83 -43.41 43.52
C LEU A 603 -11.97 -44.05 42.72
N THR A 604 -13.21 -43.59 42.91
CA THR A 604 -14.35 -44.04 42.12
C THR A 604 -14.26 -43.54 40.67
N GLU A 605 -13.90 -42.26 40.48
CA GLU A 605 -13.83 -41.64 39.16
C GLU A 605 -12.47 -41.88 38.46
N ASN A 606 -11.39 -42.10 39.21
CA ASN A 606 -10.07 -42.50 38.71
C ASN A 606 -9.46 -43.66 39.54
N PRO A 607 -9.88 -44.91 39.27
CA PRO A 607 -9.40 -46.09 40.00
C PRO A 607 -7.91 -46.41 39.80
N SER A 608 -7.27 -45.80 38.80
CA SER A 608 -5.86 -45.97 38.46
C SER A 608 -4.96 -44.82 38.93
N TYR A 609 -5.45 -43.96 39.83
CA TYR A 609 -4.67 -42.82 40.30
C TYR A 609 -3.37 -43.26 41.01
N GLN A 610 -2.28 -42.54 40.75
CA GLN A 610 -0.93 -42.93 41.15
C GLN A 610 -0.73 -43.07 42.67
N HIS A 611 -1.44 -42.28 43.48
CA HIS A 611 -1.38 -42.33 44.95
C HIS A 611 -2.48 -43.19 45.58
N LYS A 612 -3.11 -44.10 44.82
CA LYS A 612 -4.21 -44.94 45.33
C LYS A 612 -3.85 -45.68 46.62
N ALA A 613 -2.67 -46.29 46.70
CA ALA A 613 -2.26 -47.05 47.87
C ALA A 613 -2.13 -46.16 49.13
N GLU A 614 -1.69 -44.92 48.97
CA GLU A 614 -1.61 -43.94 50.06
C GLU A 614 -3.01 -43.56 50.55
N ILE A 615 -3.93 -43.31 49.60
CA ILE A 615 -5.33 -42.99 49.89
C ILE A 615 -6.02 -44.15 50.64
N GLU A 616 -5.88 -45.39 50.17
CA GLU A 616 -6.48 -46.58 50.80
C GLU A 616 -5.95 -46.80 52.22
N ALA A 617 -4.67 -46.53 52.46
CA ALA A 617 -4.07 -46.61 53.79
C ALA A 617 -4.61 -45.56 54.77
N VAL A 618 -4.99 -44.37 54.28
CA VAL A 618 -5.66 -43.33 55.08
C VAL A 618 -7.11 -43.71 55.37
N LEU A 619 -7.85 -44.24 54.38
CA LEU A 619 -9.26 -44.62 54.52
C LEU A 619 -9.50 -45.83 55.45
N ALA A 620 -8.48 -46.66 55.66
CA ALA A 620 -8.53 -47.84 56.53
C ALA A 620 -8.32 -47.54 58.03
N LYS A 621 -7.90 -46.31 58.37
CA LYS A 621 -7.74 -45.83 59.76
C LYS A 621 -9.02 -45.14 60.22
#